data_AF-A0A5Y8M558-F1
#
_entry.id   AF-A0A5Y8M558-F1
#
_cell.length_a   1.000
_cell.length_b   1.000
_cell.length_c   1.000
_cell.angle_alpha   90.00
_cell.angle_beta   90.00
_cell.angle_gamma   90.00
#
_symmetry.space_group_name_H-M   'P 1'
#
loop_
_entity.id
_entity.type
_entity.pdbx_description
1 polymer ?
#
loop_
_entity_poly.entity_id
_entity_poly.type
_entity_poly.pdbx_seq_one_letter_code
_entity_poly.pdbx_strand_id
1 'polypeptide(L)'
;MAKFTKKQRFYLYQFCADMIKADLPLYDSVVKLQTEGRTLLGAGFVKKLQAFLDKMATTESVSGVFEGFVPREELGVIYSSEKSGALAEGFLSIVATLKFEQQLRSQLIKAVSYPLIMLCLALVVIGGYAVKVFPAFEKVIPTSRWPGVTQVLYSFGTELYHGLWIHIIVVFVVVVILIRLMMNNVTGKLRNNVLDRVLPFSTYRRMSASLFLSSLSAMLRNNIPLNESLDVIRLNSNRWMKNHLAVMQNNMALGQPYGKAMNTGLLGASELLNISLYASLPSFFDVLQAVSERAKKDIAENIERLAGILRSLATLVLGGCVVWVFGALYALSDAISQMSSFY
;
A
#
# COMPACT_ATOMS: atom_id res chain seq x y z
N MET A 1 -5.68 -23.32 11.98
CA MET A 1 -6.22 -22.25 12.85
C MET A 1 -6.68 -21.07 12.01
N ALA A 2 -7.85 -20.51 12.31
CA ALA A 2 -8.38 -19.37 11.54
C ALA A 2 -7.75 -18.06 12.04
N LYS A 3 -6.84 -17.49 11.25
CA LYS A 3 -6.17 -16.21 11.54
C LYS A 3 -7.18 -15.09 11.85
N PHE A 4 -6.81 -14.17 12.75
CA PHE A 4 -7.60 -12.97 13.01
C PHE A 4 -7.55 -12.03 11.79
N THR A 5 -8.71 -11.43 11.47
CA THR A 5 -8.77 -10.38 10.43
C THR A 5 -8.05 -9.12 10.92
N LYS A 6 -7.62 -8.23 10.00
CA LYS A 6 -6.92 -7.00 10.38
C LYS A 6 -7.71 -6.16 11.40
N LYS A 7 -9.04 -6.08 11.26
CA LYS A 7 -9.93 -5.39 12.19
C LYS A 7 -9.98 -6.07 13.57
N GLN A 8 -10.04 -7.41 13.60
CA GLN A 8 -10.01 -8.19 14.84
C GLN A 8 -8.68 -8.00 15.58
N ARG A 9 -7.56 -8.08 14.86
CA ARG A 9 -6.21 -7.87 15.43
C ARG A 9 -6.05 -6.48 16.01
N PHE A 10 -6.45 -5.46 15.23
CA PHE A 10 -6.42 -4.07 15.69
C PHE A 10 -7.15 -3.88 17.02
N TYR A 11 -8.37 -4.40 17.11
CA TYR A 11 -9.16 -4.32 18.34
C TYR A 11 -8.51 -5.10 19.49
N LEU A 12 -8.09 -6.34 19.24
CA LEU A 12 -7.48 -7.21 20.26
C LEU A 12 -6.19 -6.61 20.81
N TYR A 13 -5.32 -6.03 19.97
CA TYR A 13 -4.08 -5.38 20.42
C TYR A 13 -4.35 -4.14 21.25
N GLN A 14 -5.29 -3.29 20.84
CA GLN A 14 -5.70 -2.14 21.63
C GLN A 14 -6.23 -2.59 22.99
N PHE A 15 -7.11 -3.59 23.00
CA PHE A 15 -7.66 -4.17 24.22
C PHE A 15 -6.56 -4.73 25.14
N CYS A 16 -5.67 -5.56 24.62
CA CYS A 16 -4.56 -6.11 25.41
C CYS A 16 -3.66 -5.00 25.98
N ALA A 17 -3.33 -3.97 25.20
CA ALA A 17 -2.56 -2.83 25.67
C ALA A 17 -3.26 -2.09 26.82
N ASP A 18 -4.55 -1.81 26.67
CA ASP A 18 -5.34 -1.06 27.65
C ASP A 18 -5.48 -1.85 28.97
N MET A 19 -5.66 -3.17 28.88
CA MET A 19 -5.76 -4.04 30.06
C MET A 19 -4.42 -4.17 30.80
N ILE A 20 -3.30 -4.32 30.07
CA ILE A 20 -1.97 -4.34 30.71
C ILE A 20 -1.68 -3.00 31.39
N LYS A 21 -2.02 -1.87 30.75
CA LYS A 21 -1.83 -0.53 31.36
C LYS A 21 -2.71 -0.29 32.59
N ALA A 22 -3.83 -0.99 32.69
CA ALA A 22 -4.73 -0.93 33.84
C ALA A 22 -4.38 -1.98 34.91
N ASP A 23 -3.24 -2.68 34.78
CA ASP A 23 -2.81 -3.76 35.67
C ASP A 23 -3.84 -4.90 35.80
N LEU A 24 -4.62 -5.13 34.75
CA LEU A 24 -5.63 -6.20 34.70
C LEU A 24 -5.06 -7.46 34.03
N PRO A 25 -5.31 -8.67 34.59
CA PRO A 25 -4.90 -9.91 33.97
C PRO A 25 -5.50 -10.06 32.57
N LEU A 26 -4.66 -10.39 31.58
CA LEU A 26 -5.07 -10.53 30.19
C LEU A 26 -6.09 -11.65 29.99
N TYR A 27 -5.90 -12.79 30.67
CA TYR A 27 -6.79 -13.95 30.53
C TYR A 27 -8.23 -13.59 30.93
N ASP A 28 -8.41 -13.05 32.14
CA ASP A 28 -9.73 -12.67 32.67
C ASP A 28 -10.40 -11.59 31.80
N SER A 29 -9.60 -10.62 31.36
CA SER A 29 -10.04 -9.58 30.46
C SER A 29 -10.56 -10.14 29.13
N VAL A 30 -9.85 -11.10 28.53
CA VAL A 30 -10.28 -11.72 27.26
C VAL A 30 -11.49 -12.64 27.45
N VAL A 31 -11.60 -13.33 28.59
CA VAL A 31 -12.81 -14.08 28.96
C VAL A 31 -14.01 -13.14 29.02
N LYS A 32 -13.88 -12.01 29.74
CA LYS A 32 -14.93 -11.00 29.85
C LYS A 32 -15.30 -10.41 28.48
N LEU A 33 -14.30 -10.14 27.64
CA LEU A 33 -14.51 -9.67 26.28
C LEU A 33 -15.31 -10.68 25.44
N GLN A 34 -15.05 -11.97 25.61
CA GLN A 34 -15.75 -13.03 24.89
C GLN A 34 -17.21 -13.18 25.35
N THR A 35 -17.45 -13.15 26.67
CA THR A 35 -18.77 -13.37 27.27
C THR A 35 -19.68 -12.15 27.08
N GLU A 36 -19.19 -10.95 27.38
CA GLU A 36 -19.97 -9.70 27.31
C GLU A 36 -19.97 -9.10 25.90
N GLY A 37 -18.90 -9.28 25.13
CA GLY A 37 -18.76 -8.70 23.79
C GLY A 37 -19.46 -9.47 22.66
N ARG A 38 -20.19 -10.55 22.96
CA ARG A 38 -20.72 -11.48 21.93
C ARG A 38 -21.62 -10.79 20.90
N THR A 39 -22.44 -9.84 21.33
CA THR A 39 -23.36 -9.08 20.46
C THR A 39 -22.62 -8.09 19.56
N LEU A 40 -21.51 -7.52 20.03
CA LEU A 40 -20.74 -6.49 19.31
C LEU A 40 -19.65 -7.07 18.39
N LEU A 41 -19.03 -8.17 18.81
CA LEU A 41 -17.88 -8.78 18.13
C LEU A 41 -18.28 -9.76 17.01
N GLY A 42 -19.51 -10.27 17.08
CA GLY A 42 -20.05 -11.26 16.16
C GLY A 42 -19.54 -12.68 16.42
N ALA A 43 -20.36 -13.68 16.07
CA ALA A 43 -20.11 -15.09 16.36
C ALA A 43 -18.75 -15.62 15.85
N GLY A 44 -18.32 -15.12 14.68
CA GLY A 44 -17.05 -15.53 14.08
C GLY A 44 -15.81 -15.05 14.85
N PHE A 45 -15.87 -13.90 15.52
CA PHE A 45 -14.74 -13.45 16.36
C PHE A 45 -14.74 -14.17 17.70
N VAL A 46 -15.90 -14.32 18.33
CA VAL A 46 -16.08 -15.04 19.59
C VAL A 46 -15.56 -16.48 19.51
N LYS A 47 -15.84 -17.18 18.39
CA LYS A 47 -15.30 -18.53 18.15
C LYS A 47 -13.77 -18.55 18.06
N LYS A 48 -13.15 -17.51 17.48
CA LYS A 48 -11.69 -17.40 17.42
C LYS A 48 -11.10 -17.03 18.78
N LEU A 49 -11.80 -16.19 19.56
CA LEU A 49 -11.43 -15.89 20.94
C LEU A 49 -11.47 -17.14 21.82
N GLN A 50 -12.41 -18.07 21.59
CA GLN A 50 -12.40 -19.36 22.29
C GLN A 50 -11.09 -20.10 22.06
N ALA A 51 -10.74 -20.33 20.78
CA ALA A 51 -9.50 -21.02 20.44
C ALA A 51 -8.24 -20.29 20.95
N PHE A 52 -8.32 -18.97 21.09
CA PHE A 52 -7.25 -18.15 21.65
C PHE A 52 -7.14 -18.33 23.17
N LEU A 53 -8.26 -18.32 23.90
CA LEU A 53 -8.34 -18.59 25.34
C LEU A 53 -7.88 -20.00 25.67
N ASP A 54 -8.28 -21.00 24.87
CA ASP A 54 -7.83 -22.39 25.03
C ASP A 54 -6.30 -22.47 24.95
N LYS A 55 -5.67 -21.67 24.08
CA LYS A 55 -4.21 -21.59 23.94
C LYS A 55 -3.55 -20.79 25.07
N MET A 56 -4.21 -19.75 25.59
CA MET A 56 -3.74 -19.02 26.79
C MET A 56 -3.70 -19.95 28.01
N ALA A 57 -4.63 -20.89 28.12
CA ALA A 57 -4.66 -21.84 29.24
C ALA A 57 -3.49 -22.84 29.20
N THR A 58 -2.91 -23.10 28.03
CA THR A 58 -1.82 -24.09 27.86
C THR A 58 -0.44 -23.49 27.67
N THR A 59 -0.34 -22.18 27.48
CA THR A 59 0.92 -21.51 27.09
C THR A 59 1.22 -20.36 28.05
N GLU A 60 2.37 -20.42 28.70
CA GLU A 60 2.79 -19.36 29.63
C GLU A 60 3.26 -18.09 28.90
N SER A 61 3.73 -18.24 27.66
CA SER A 61 4.24 -17.13 26.87
C SER A 61 3.14 -16.42 26.07
N VAL A 62 3.04 -15.10 26.20
CA VAL A 62 2.09 -14.25 25.47
C VAL A 62 2.32 -14.36 23.95
N SER A 63 3.58 -14.27 23.49
CA SER A 63 3.90 -14.47 22.08
C SER A 63 3.52 -15.88 21.60
N GLY A 64 3.73 -16.90 22.44
CA GLY A 64 3.27 -18.26 22.17
C GLY A 64 1.76 -18.33 21.93
N VAL A 65 0.93 -17.61 22.69
CA VAL A 65 -0.52 -17.56 22.48
C VAL A 65 -0.88 -16.95 21.12
N PHE A 66 -0.23 -15.85 20.73
CA PHE A 66 -0.51 -15.17 19.46
C PHE A 66 -0.03 -15.95 18.22
N GLU A 67 0.89 -16.91 18.39
CA GLU A 67 1.42 -17.71 17.31
C GLU A 67 0.31 -18.45 16.53
N GLY A 68 0.34 -18.34 15.20
CA GLY A 68 -0.65 -18.96 14.30
C GLY A 68 -1.94 -18.16 14.12
N PHE A 69 -2.22 -17.19 15.00
CA PHE A 69 -3.38 -16.30 14.90
C PHE A 69 -3.09 -15.00 14.16
N VAL A 70 -1.84 -14.54 14.21
CA VAL A 70 -1.42 -13.24 13.69
C VAL A 70 -0.28 -13.37 12.66
N PRO A 71 -0.08 -12.37 11.78
CA PRO A 71 1.07 -12.30 10.90
C PRO A 71 2.37 -12.34 11.69
N ARG A 72 3.43 -12.89 11.08
CA ARG A 72 4.68 -13.10 11.78
C ARG A 72 5.38 -11.78 12.14
N GLU A 73 5.13 -10.71 11.36
CA GLU A 73 5.60 -9.34 11.62
C GLU A 73 5.12 -8.86 13.00
N GLU A 74 3.82 -9.00 13.25
CA GLU A 74 3.17 -8.58 14.49
C GLU A 74 3.61 -9.49 15.65
N LEU A 75 3.78 -10.79 15.39
CA LEU A 75 4.27 -11.77 16.36
C LEU A 75 5.69 -11.45 16.86
N GLY A 76 6.59 -11.03 15.95
CA GLY A 76 7.96 -10.67 16.31
C GLY A 76 8.02 -9.51 17.29
N VAL A 77 7.14 -8.51 17.12
CA VAL A 77 7.03 -7.37 18.05
C VAL A 77 6.52 -7.84 19.42
N ILE A 78 5.50 -8.72 19.45
CA ILE A 78 4.97 -9.27 20.70
C ILE A 78 6.07 -10.05 21.45
N TYR A 79 6.82 -10.91 20.75
CA TYR A 79 7.93 -11.67 21.33
C TYR A 79 8.99 -10.75 21.95
N SER A 80 9.43 -9.72 21.20
CA SER A 80 10.40 -8.76 21.72
C SER A 80 9.91 -8.02 22.97
N SER A 81 8.66 -7.57 22.94
CA SER A 81 8.05 -6.81 24.02
C SER A 81 7.77 -7.66 25.26
N GLU A 82 7.50 -8.95 25.07
CA GLU A 82 7.40 -9.92 26.16
C GLU A 82 8.75 -10.09 26.85
N LYS A 83 9.83 -10.26 26.08
CA LYS A 83 11.18 -10.41 26.64
C LYS A 83 11.67 -9.17 27.38
N SER A 84 11.25 -7.98 26.95
CA SER A 84 11.63 -6.72 27.57
C SER A 84 10.67 -6.25 28.68
N GLY A 85 9.58 -6.98 28.95
CA GLY A 85 8.55 -6.57 29.91
C GLY A 85 7.70 -5.36 29.47
N ALA A 86 7.76 -4.95 28.21
CA ALA A 86 7.08 -3.77 27.66
C ALA A 86 5.95 -4.16 26.69
N LEU A 87 5.12 -5.13 27.10
CA LEU A 87 4.04 -5.70 26.27
C LEU A 87 3.01 -4.66 25.87
N ALA A 88 2.65 -3.73 26.76
CA ALA A 88 1.65 -2.71 26.48
C ALA A 88 2.11 -1.76 25.36
N GLU A 89 3.36 -1.31 25.44
CA GLU A 89 4.02 -0.48 24.43
C GLU A 89 4.16 -1.24 23.11
N GLY A 90 4.49 -2.53 23.16
CA GLY A 90 4.54 -3.41 22.00
C GLY A 90 3.23 -3.46 21.23
N PHE A 91 2.12 -3.74 21.93
CA PHE A 91 0.79 -3.76 21.32
C PHE A 91 0.40 -2.39 20.76
N LEU A 92 0.66 -1.29 21.47
CA LEU A 92 0.38 0.06 20.97
C LEU A 92 1.20 0.41 19.72
N SER A 93 2.45 -0.04 19.65
CA SER A 93 3.30 0.12 18.46
C SER A 93 2.72 -0.61 17.24
N ILE A 94 2.20 -1.82 17.43
CA ILE A 94 1.52 -2.57 16.37
C ILE A 94 0.23 -1.84 15.94
N VAL A 95 -0.58 -1.38 16.90
CA VAL A 95 -1.78 -0.58 16.64
C VAL A 95 -1.45 0.67 15.80
N ALA A 96 -0.42 1.43 16.17
CA ALA A 96 0.02 2.62 15.45
C ALA A 96 0.43 2.28 14.00
N THR A 97 1.16 1.19 13.81
CA THR A 97 1.55 0.68 12.49
C THR A 97 0.34 0.30 11.64
N LEU A 98 -0.63 -0.43 12.21
CA LEU A 98 -1.86 -0.82 11.52
C LEU A 98 -2.72 0.40 11.13
N LYS A 99 -2.81 1.43 11.99
CA LYS A 99 -3.50 2.70 11.68
C LYS A 99 -2.83 3.40 10.50
N PHE A 100 -1.51 3.52 10.53
CA PHE A 100 -0.75 4.17 9.48
C PHE A 100 -0.94 3.46 8.13
N GLU A 101 -0.83 2.12 8.10
CA GLU A 101 -1.11 1.35 6.89
C GLU A 101 -2.55 1.54 6.37
N GLN A 102 -3.53 1.61 7.28
CA GLN A 102 -4.92 1.84 6.91
C GLN A 102 -5.13 3.25 6.34
N GLN A 103 -4.49 4.26 6.93
CA GLN A 103 -4.51 5.64 6.43
C GLN A 103 -3.90 5.72 5.04
N LEU A 104 -2.71 5.14 4.84
CA LEU A 104 -2.05 5.09 3.53
C LEU A 104 -2.92 4.36 2.49
N ARG A 105 -3.47 3.20 2.86
CA ARG A 105 -4.37 2.46 1.96
C ARG A 105 -5.60 3.28 1.57
N SER A 106 -6.19 3.99 2.52
CA SER A 106 -7.35 4.87 2.26
C SER A 106 -6.97 6.02 1.33
N GLN A 107 -5.84 6.67 1.55
CA GLN A 107 -5.32 7.73 0.68
C GLN A 107 -5.03 7.21 -0.73
N LEU A 108 -4.39 6.03 -0.87
CA LEU A 108 -4.13 5.40 -2.16
C LEU A 108 -5.41 5.03 -2.90
N ILE A 109 -6.40 4.45 -2.21
CA ILE A 109 -7.70 4.14 -2.81
C ILE A 109 -8.33 5.44 -3.32
N LYS A 110 -8.41 6.47 -2.49
CA LYS A 110 -8.97 7.78 -2.88
C LYS A 110 -8.22 8.41 -4.06
N ALA A 111 -6.89 8.28 -4.09
CA ALA A 111 -6.03 8.80 -5.14
C ALA A 111 -6.31 8.15 -6.51
N VAL A 112 -6.62 6.85 -6.53
CA VAL A 112 -6.86 6.10 -7.77
C VAL A 112 -8.33 6.06 -8.18
N SER A 113 -9.26 6.09 -7.21
CA SER A 113 -10.70 6.03 -7.48
C SER A 113 -11.18 7.17 -8.37
N TYR A 114 -10.74 8.41 -8.12
CA TYR A 114 -11.19 9.56 -8.91
C TYR A 114 -10.77 9.46 -10.40
N PRO A 115 -9.47 9.24 -10.72
CA PRO A 115 -9.06 9.01 -12.11
C PRO A 115 -9.79 7.86 -12.79
N LEU A 116 -10.03 6.76 -12.07
CA LEU A 116 -10.73 5.60 -12.62
C LEU A 116 -12.18 5.94 -13.01
N ILE A 117 -12.90 6.66 -12.15
CA ILE A 117 -14.27 7.11 -12.43
C ILE A 117 -14.30 8.02 -13.65
N MET A 118 -13.37 8.98 -13.75
CA MET A 118 -13.29 9.90 -14.89
C MET A 118 -12.96 9.18 -16.20
N LEU A 119 -12.03 8.21 -16.17
CA LEU A 119 -11.70 7.39 -17.32
C LEU A 119 -12.89 6.53 -17.75
N CYS A 120 -13.59 5.89 -16.82
CA CYS A 120 -14.81 5.14 -17.11
C CYS A 120 -15.87 6.03 -17.75
N LEU A 121 -16.07 7.25 -17.24
CA LEU A 121 -17.03 8.20 -17.81
C LEU A 121 -16.64 8.58 -19.24
N ALA A 122 -15.36 8.88 -19.50
CA ALA A 122 -14.87 9.19 -20.84
C ALA A 122 -15.12 8.03 -21.82
N LEU A 123 -14.81 6.79 -21.41
CA LEU A 123 -15.04 5.59 -22.21
C LEU A 123 -16.54 5.38 -22.50
N VAL A 124 -17.41 5.57 -21.51
CA VAL A 124 -18.87 5.48 -21.68
C VAL A 124 -19.37 6.53 -22.67
N VAL A 125 -18.89 7.77 -22.59
CA VAL A 125 -19.26 8.83 -23.53
C VAL A 125 -18.82 8.45 -24.95
N ILE A 126 -17.56 8.06 -25.15
CA ILE A 126 -17.05 7.69 -26.48
C ILE A 126 -17.84 6.51 -27.07
N GLY A 127 -18.02 5.43 -26.32
CA GLY A 127 -18.79 4.27 -26.77
C GLY A 127 -20.26 4.59 -27.03
N GLY A 128 -20.87 5.43 -26.18
CA GLY A 128 -22.25 5.89 -26.35
C GLY A 128 -22.45 6.67 -27.66
N TYR A 129 -21.56 7.62 -27.96
CA TYR A 129 -21.61 8.36 -29.22
C TYR A 129 -21.38 7.46 -30.44
N ALA A 130 -20.41 6.54 -30.36
CA ALA A 130 -20.14 5.57 -31.42
C ALA A 130 -21.33 4.66 -31.73
N VAL A 131 -22.07 4.20 -30.72
CA VAL A 131 -23.18 3.25 -30.94
C VAL A 131 -24.52 3.93 -31.20
N LYS A 132 -24.75 5.14 -30.68
CA LYS A 132 -26.06 5.81 -30.76
C LYS A 132 -26.12 7.01 -31.69
N VAL A 133 -25.03 7.76 -31.83
CA VAL A 133 -25.02 9.03 -32.55
C VAL A 133 -24.44 8.86 -33.95
N PHE A 134 -23.22 8.35 -34.06
CA PHE A 134 -22.51 8.19 -35.34
C PHE A 134 -23.22 7.30 -36.39
N PRO A 135 -23.97 6.23 -36.03
CA PRO A 135 -24.68 5.42 -37.03
C PRO A 135 -25.79 6.17 -37.77
N ALA A 136 -26.30 7.27 -37.22
CA ALA A 136 -27.25 8.13 -37.92
C ALA A 136 -26.55 8.85 -39.10
N PHE A 137 -25.30 9.26 -38.93
CA PHE A 137 -24.50 9.88 -39.98
C PHE A 137 -24.01 8.87 -41.01
N GLU A 138 -23.77 7.62 -40.62
CA GLU A 138 -23.29 6.55 -41.53
C GLU A 138 -24.32 6.25 -42.63
N LYS A 139 -25.61 6.42 -42.31
CA LYS A 139 -26.70 6.30 -43.30
C LYS A 139 -26.71 7.42 -44.34
N VAL A 140 -26.09 8.56 -44.03
CA VAL A 140 -26.08 9.75 -44.90
C VAL A 140 -24.79 9.79 -45.73
N ILE A 141 -23.65 9.50 -45.10
CA ILE A 141 -22.33 9.52 -45.74
C ILE A 141 -21.55 8.26 -45.33
N PRO A 142 -20.96 7.52 -46.27
CA PRO A 142 -20.13 6.35 -45.95
C PRO A 142 -18.94 6.76 -45.07
N THR A 143 -18.58 5.90 -44.12
CA THR A 143 -17.51 6.14 -43.14
C THR A 143 -16.16 6.46 -43.79
N SER A 144 -15.89 5.94 -45.00
CA SER A 144 -14.66 6.21 -45.76
C SER A 144 -14.47 7.69 -46.14
N ARG A 145 -15.57 8.47 -46.21
CA ARG A 145 -15.52 9.92 -46.48
C ARG A 145 -15.52 10.78 -45.22
N TRP A 146 -15.56 10.17 -44.04
CA TRP A 146 -15.53 10.93 -42.79
C TRP A 146 -14.12 11.49 -42.53
N PRO A 147 -14.01 12.64 -41.85
CA PRO A 147 -12.72 13.14 -41.38
C PRO A 147 -12.02 12.11 -40.49
N GLY A 148 -10.68 12.03 -40.59
CA GLY A 148 -9.89 11.03 -39.86
C GLY A 148 -10.10 11.08 -38.33
N VAL A 149 -10.26 12.28 -37.76
CA VAL A 149 -10.54 12.45 -36.32
C VAL A 149 -11.84 11.76 -35.89
N THR A 150 -12.86 11.76 -36.76
CA THR A 150 -14.16 11.14 -36.55
C THR A 150 -14.10 9.64 -36.78
N GLN A 151 -13.35 9.19 -37.80
CA GLN A 151 -13.14 7.75 -38.07
C GLN A 151 -12.45 7.04 -36.90
N VAL A 152 -11.41 7.65 -36.32
CA VAL A 152 -10.69 7.06 -35.17
C VAL A 152 -11.60 7.00 -33.94
N LEU A 153 -12.36 8.05 -33.67
CA LEU A 153 -13.31 8.07 -32.55
C LEU A 153 -14.40 7.00 -32.72
N TYR A 154 -14.97 6.89 -33.93
CA TYR A 154 -16.00 5.91 -34.24
C TYR A 154 -15.48 4.48 -34.11
N SER A 155 -14.37 4.15 -34.76
CA SER A 155 -13.74 2.82 -34.69
C SER A 155 -13.34 2.44 -33.26
N PHE A 156 -12.72 3.35 -32.52
CA PHE A 156 -12.37 3.09 -31.12
C PHE A 156 -13.62 2.85 -30.25
N GLY A 157 -14.66 3.67 -30.42
CA GLY A 157 -15.89 3.54 -29.66
C GLY A 157 -16.72 2.30 -30.01
N THR A 158 -16.72 1.85 -31.27
CA THR A 158 -17.37 0.60 -31.68
C THR A 158 -16.61 -0.61 -31.15
N GLU A 159 -15.28 -0.64 -31.25
CA GLU A 159 -14.45 -1.69 -30.65
C GLU A 159 -14.63 -1.74 -29.12
N LEU A 160 -14.77 -0.58 -28.48
CA LEU A 160 -15.11 -0.48 -27.06
C LEU A 160 -16.44 -1.16 -26.74
N TYR A 161 -17.47 -0.99 -27.58
CA TYR A 161 -18.74 -1.70 -27.43
C TYR A 161 -18.61 -3.21 -27.66
N HIS A 162 -17.80 -3.63 -28.64
CA HIS A 162 -17.59 -5.04 -29.01
C HIS A 162 -16.72 -5.85 -28.04
N GLY A 163 -16.14 -5.23 -27.00
CA GLY A 163 -15.44 -5.95 -25.94
C GLY A 163 -13.99 -5.54 -25.72
N LEU A 164 -13.51 -4.47 -26.37
CA LEU A 164 -12.15 -3.93 -26.10
C LEU A 164 -11.96 -3.57 -24.62
N TRP A 165 -13.03 -3.18 -23.91
CA TRP A 165 -12.99 -2.90 -22.47
C TRP A 165 -12.51 -4.09 -21.62
N ILE A 166 -12.83 -5.33 -22.03
CA ILE A 166 -12.34 -6.55 -21.37
C ILE A 166 -10.83 -6.65 -21.51
N HIS A 167 -10.29 -6.40 -22.71
CA HIS A 167 -8.85 -6.41 -22.96
C HIS A 167 -8.13 -5.35 -22.13
N ILE A 168 -8.70 -4.14 -22.04
CA ILE A 168 -8.16 -3.06 -21.20
C ILE A 168 -8.10 -3.48 -19.73
N ILE A 169 -9.17 -4.08 -19.19
CA ILE A 169 -9.21 -4.56 -17.81
C ILE A 169 -8.20 -5.70 -17.60
N VAL A 170 -8.11 -6.66 -18.51
CA VAL A 170 -7.16 -7.79 -18.42
C VAL A 170 -5.72 -7.27 -18.41
N VAL A 171 -5.37 -6.38 -19.34
CA VAL A 171 -4.04 -5.76 -19.38
C VAL A 171 -3.75 -5.01 -18.09
N PHE A 172 -4.71 -4.22 -17.60
CA PHE A 172 -4.55 -3.49 -16.33
C PHE A 172 -4.29 -4.44 -15.15
N VAL A 173 -5.07 -5.52 -15.02
CA VAL A 173 -4.91 -6.51 -13.94
C VAL A 173 -3.56 -7.21 -14.04
N VAL A 174 -3.14 -7.63 -15.24
CA VAL A 174 -1.84 -8.28 -15.47
C VAL A 174 -0.69 -7.34 -15.08
N VAL A 175 -0.74 -6.08 -15.50
CA VAL A 175 0.26 -5.08 -15.14
C VAL A 175 0.34 -4.87 -13.63
N VAL A 176 -0.79 -4.77 -12.94
CA VAL A 176 -0.82 -4.61 -11.47
C VAL A 176 -0.22 -5.84 -10.76
N ILE A 177 -0.53 -7.04 -11.23
CA ILE A 177 0.03 -8.29 -10.69
C ILE A 177 1.54 -8.34 -10.92
N LEU A 178 2.02 -8.04 -12.12
CA LEU A 178 3.44 -8.02 -12.46
C LEU A 178 4.19 -7.01 -11.60
N ILE A 179 3.68 -5.78 -11.47
CA ILE A 179 4.27 -4.75 -10.60
C ILE A 179 4.38 -5.27 -9.17
N ARG A 180 3.31 -5.86 -8.62
CA ARG A 180 3.31 -6.40 -7.25
C ARG A 180 4.32 -7.54 -7.07
N LEU A 181 4.41 -8.45 -8.04
CA LEU A 181 5.40 -9.53 -8.01
C LEU A 181 6.82 -8.98 -8.08
N MET A 182 7.05 -7.96 -8.92
CA MET A 182 8.35 -7.30 -9.03
C MET A 182 8.74 -6.57 -7.74
N MET A 183 7.80 -5.88 -7.07
CA MET A 183 8.04 -5.22 -5.79
C MET A 183 8.52 -6.19 -4.70
N ASN A 184 7.98 -7.41 -4.68
CA ASN A 184 8.27 -8.37 -3.62
C ASN A 184 9.51 -9.24 -3.88
N ASN A 185 9.81 -9.52 -5.15
CA ASN A 185 10.77 -10.57 -5.53
C ASN A 185 12.04 -10.08 -6.20
N VAL A 186 12.00 -8.96 -6.94
CA VAL A 186 13.15 -8.51 -7.72
C VAL A 186 14.18 -7.85 -6.80
N THR A 187 15.41 -8.35 -6.79
CA THR A 187 16.54 -7.85 -5.98
C THR A 187 17.72 -7.43 -6.86
N GLY A 188 18.72 -6.77 -6.26
CA GLY A 188 20.02 -6.51 -6.88
C GLY A 188 20.26 -5.08 -7.34
N LYS A 189 21.39 -4.84 -8.00
CA LYS A 189 21.84 -3.48 -8.37
C LYS A 189 20.89 -2.77 -9.33
N LEU A 190 20.31 -3.50 -10.29
CA LEU A 190 19.34 -2.94 -11.24
C LEU A 190 18.09 -2.43 -10.51
N ARG A 191 17.62 -3.20 -9.53
CA ARG A 191 16.48 -2.82 -8.69
C ARG A 191 16.77 -1.52 -7.92
N ASN A 192 17.88 -1.50 -7.20
CA ASN A 192 18.23 -0.40 -6.29
C ASN A 192 18.56 0.89 -7.03
N ASN A 193 19.20 0.78 -8.21
CA ASN A 193 19.69 1.96 -8.94
C ASN A 193 18.67 2.53 -9.92
N VAL A 194 17.78 1.69 -10.48
CA VAL A 194 16.85 2.11 -11.55
C VAL A 194 15.41 2.07 -11.04
N LEU A 195 14.90 0.88 -10.69
CA LEU A 195 13.48 0.72 -10.38
C LEU A 195 13.08 1.50 -9.12
N ASP A 196 13.89 1.45 -8.06
CA ASP A 196 13.57 2.14 -6.80
C ASP A 196 13.64 3.67 -6.88
N ARG A 197 13.99 4.24 -8.03
CA ARG A 197 13.90 5.68 -8.32
C ARG A 197 12.60 6.07 -9.02
N VAL A 198 11.83 5.11 -9.54
CA VAL A 198 10.62 5.33 -10.34
C VAL A 198 9.38 4.89 -9.55
N LEU A 199 8.24 5.55 -9.78
CA LEU A 199 6.95 5.13 -9.21
C LEU A 199 6.45 3.85 -9.90
N PRO A 200 5.84 2.89 -9.18
CA PRO A 200 5.46 2.90 -7.76
C PRO A 200 6.55 2.37 -6.80
N PHE A 201 7.68 1.93 -7.34
CA PHE A 201 8.75 1.26 -6.59
C PHE A 201 9.45 2.17 -5.58
N SER A 202 9.66 3.46 -5.92
CA SER A 202 10.23 4.46 -5.02
C SER A 202 9.39 4.66 -3.76
N THR A 203 8.06 4.78 -3.90
CA THR A 203 7.14 4.89 -2.77
C THR A 203 7.18 3.64 -1.90
N TYR A 204 7.21 2.47 -2.52
CA TYR A 204 7.31 1.21 -1.80
C TYR A 204 8.60 1.07 -0.99
N ARG A 205 9.75 1.46 -1.59
CA ARG A 205 11.03 1.50 -0.87
C ARG A 205 10.95 2.43 0.33
N ARG A 206 10.45 3.66 0.16
CA ARG A 206 10.33 4.65 1.26
C ARG A 206 9.43 4.16 2.38
N MET A 207 8.27 3.58 2.03
CA MET A 207 7.35 2.98 3.01
C MET A 207 8.01 1.85 3.78
N SER A 208 8.67 0.93 3.07
CA SER A 208 9.34 -0.21 3.68
C SER A 208 10.52 0.22 4.56
N ALA A 209 11.26 1.25 4.16
CA ALA A 209 12.33 1.86 4.94
C ALA A 209 11.80 2.51 6.23
N SER A 210 10.71 3.26 6.16
CA SER A 210 10.07 3.87 7.33
C SER A 210 9.58 2.81 8.32
N LEU A 211 8.92 1.75 7.84
CA LEU A 211 8.48 0.62 8.68
C LEU A 211 9.68 -0.08 9.33
N PHE A 212 10.73 -0.34 8.55
CA PHE A 212 11.98 -0.92 9.06
C PHE A 212 12.58 -0.07 10.19
N LEU A 213 12.74 1.24 10.00
CA LEU A 213 13.30 2.14 11.01
C LEU A 213 12.40 2.24 12.25
N SER A 214 11.07 2.26 12.07
CA SER A 214 10.10 2.28 13.17
C SER A 214 10.21 1.02 14.02
N SER A 215 10.23 -0.16 13.39
CA SER A 215 10.39 -1.44 14.07
C SER A 215 11.73 -1.52 14.77
N LEU A 216 12.80 -1.13 14.08
CA LEU A 216 14.15 -1.17 14.66
C LEU A 216 14.28 -0.23 15.87
N SER A 217 13.76 1.00 15.79
CA SER A 217 13.70 1.93 16.92
C SER A 217 13.01 1.31 18.13
N ALA A 218 11.82 0.72 17.93
CA ALA A 218 11.04 0.13 19.02
C ALA A 218 11.76 -1.03 19.71
N MET A 219 12.41 -1.91 18.95
CA MET A 219 13.15 -3.04 19.51
C MET A 219 14.38 -2.57 20.28
N LEU A 220 15.12 -1.62 19.73
CA LEU A 220 16.31 -1.11 20.40
C LEU A 220 15.98 -0.32 21.68
N ARG A 221 14.86 0.43 21.74
CA ARG A 221 14.36 1.06 23.00
C ARG A 221 14.14 0.04 24.11
N ASN A 222 13.73 -1.16 23.72
CA ASN A 222 13.46 -2.28 24.60
C ASN A 222 14.73 -3.08 24.93
N ASN A 223 15.92 -2.48 24.73
CA ASN A 223 17.24 -3.07 24.99
C ASN A 223 17.53 -4.35 24.21
N ILE A 224 16.86 -4.56 23.08
CA ILE A 224 17.13 -5.71 22.21
C ILE A 224 18.37 -5.42 21.37
N PRO A 225 19.35 -6.33 21.30
CA PRO A 225 20.52 -6.15 20.46
C PRO A 225 20.15 -5.89 18.99
N LEU A 226 20.92 -5.04 18.31
CA LEU A 226 20.69 -4.67 16.92
C LEU A 226 20.65 -5.90 15.98
N ASN A 227 21.58 -6.83 16.15
CA ASN A 227 21.63 -8.03 15.31
C ASN A 227 20.38 -8.91 15.47
N GLU A 228 19.92 -9.10 16.71
CA GLU A 228 18.70 -9.85 17.00
C GLU A 228 17.47 -9.14 16.42
N SER A 229 17.41 -7.80 16.54
CA SER A 229 16.35 -6.99 15.94
C SER A 229 16.29 -7.15 14.41
N LEU A 230 17.45 -7.16 13.73
CA LEU A 230 17.53 -7.40 12.28
C LEU A 230 17.04 -8.80 11.90
N ASP A 231 17.36 -9.82 12.70
CA ASP A 231 16.89 -11.18 12.46
C ASP A 231 15.38 -11.30 12.59
N VAL A 232 14.80 -10.71 13.63
CA VAL A 232 13.34 -10.70 13.83
C VAL A 232 12.64 -9.99 12.68
N ILE A 233 13.14 -8.84 12.23
CA ILE A 233 12.56 -8.13 11.07
C ILE A 233 12.72 -8.95 9.78
N ARG A 234 13.85 -9.65 9.62
CA ARG A 234 14.16 -10.46 8.43
C ARG A 234 13.24 -11.65 8.29
N LEU A 235 12.84 -12.31 9.38
CA LEU A 235 11.91 -13.45 9.34
C LEU A 235 10.59 -13.11 8.61
N ASN A 236 10.18 -11.85 8.70
CA ASN A 236 8.88 -11.35 8.25
C ASN A 236 8.96 -10.48 7.00
N SER A 237 10.15 -10.36 6.44
CA SER A 237 10.41 -9.56 5.26
C SER A 237 10.19 -10.37 3.98
N ASN A 238 9.74 -9.69 2.92
CA ASN A 238 9.73 -10.29 1.58
C ASN A 238 11.17 -10.48 1.05
N ARG A 239 11.31 -11.13 -0.11
CA ARG A 239 12.63 -11.42 -0.69
C ARG A 239 13.46 -10.15 -0.93
N TRP A 240 12.80 -9.06 -1.36
CA TRP A 240 13.45 -7.77 -1.57
C TRP A 240 14.06 -7.20 -0.27
N MET A 241 13.26 -7.08 0.79
CA MET A 241 13.74 -6.56 2.08
C MET A 241 14.76 -7.50 2.74
N LYS A 242 14.57 -8.82 2.65
CA LYS A 242 15.54 -9.82 3.15
C LYS A 242 16.93 -9.62 2.54
N ASN A 243 17.00 -9.30 1.25
CA ASN A 243 18.27 -9.02 0.58
C ASN A 243 18.97 -7.79 1.19
N HIS A 244 18.24 -6.71 1.47
CA HIS A 244 18.80 -5.54 2.13
C HIS A 244 19.30 -5.87 3.55
N LEU A 245 18.49 -6.55 4.35
CA LEU A 245 18.84 -6.91 5.73
C LEU A 245 20.06 -7.84 5.79
N ALA A 246 20.17 -8.80 4.87
CA ALA A 246 21.33 -9.68 4.78
C ALA A 246 22.62 -8.90 4.48
N VAL A 247 22.57 -7.92 3.58
CA VAL A 247 23.72 -7.04 3.29
C VAL A 247 24.06 -6.18 4.51
N MET A 248 23.07 -5.66 5.24
CA MET A 248 23.31 -4.88 6.46
C MET A 248 24.05 -5.71 7.51
N GLN A 249 23.55 -6.91 7.81
CA GLN A 249 24.18 -7.82 8.78
C GLN A 249 25.61 -8.20 8.37
N ASN A 250 25.84 -8.48 7.09
CA ASN A 250 27.18 -8.79 6.60
C ASN A 250 28.14 -7.60 6.77
N ASN A 251 27.71 -6.38 6.45
CA ASN A 251 28.53 -5.19 6.64
C ASN A 251 28.85 -4.93 8.13
N MET A 252 27.89 -5.19 9.02
CA MET A 252 28.11 -5.09 10.47
C MET A 252 29.08 -6.16 10.98
N ALA A 253 28.98 -7.39 10.48
CA ALA A 253 29.92 -8.47 10.81
C ALA A 253 31.35 -8.15 10.37
N LEU A 254 31.51 -7.36 9.29
CA LEU A 254 32.79 -6.83 8.83
C LEU A 254 33.30 -5.61 9.65
N GLY A 255 32.59 -5.21 10.72
CA GLY A 255 32.99 -4.10 11.58
C GLY A 255 32.76 -2.71 10.98
N GLN A 256 31.92 -2.58 9.95
CA GLN A 256 31.64 -1.26 9.36
C GLN A 256 30.79 -0.40 10.32
N PRO A 257 31.02 0.93 10.37
CA PRO A 257 30.17 1.86 11.13
C PRO A 257 28.71 1.76 10.68
N TYR A 258 27.75 1.93 11.60
CA TYR A 258 26.32 1.71 11.33
C TYR A 258 25.78 2.46 10.11
N GLY A 259 26.17 3.72 9.92
CA GLY A 259 25.76 4.50 8.73
C GLY A 259 26.20 3.85 7.41
N LYS A 260 27.42 3.30 7.37
CA LYS A 260 27.94 2.58 6.19
C LYS A 260 27.31 1.20 6.08
N ALA A 261 27.15 0.49 7.19
CA ALA A 261 26.58 -0.84 7.21
C ALA A 261 25.12 -0.87 6.73
N MET A 262 24.33 0.14 7.09
CA MET A 262 22.94 0.30 6.66
C MET A 262 22.78 0.85 5.23
N ASN A 263 23.86 1.28 4.57
CA ASN A 263 23.82 1.81 3.21
C ASN A 263 23.71 0.69 2.16
N THR A 264 22.49 0.16 1.99
CA THR A 264 22.19 -0.92 1.03
C THR A 264 21.34 -0.45 -0.16
N GLY A 265 21.00 0.84 -0.20
CA GLY A 265 20.04 1.42 -1.15
C GLY A 265 18.59 1.44 -0.66
N LEU A 266 18.30 0.85 0.51
CA LEU A 266 16.99 0.91 1.18
C LEU A 266 16.71 2.31 1.74
N LEU A 267 17.65 2.85 2.52
CA LEU A 267 17.56 4.14 3.18
C LEU A 267 18.02 5.26 2.25
N GLY A 268 17.40 6.44 2.39
CA GLY A 268 17.84 7.64 1.68
C GLY A 268 19.08 8.26 2.33
N ALA A 269 19.67 9.24 1.64
CA ALA A 269 20.89 9.91 2.09
C ALA A 269 20.69 10.66 3.42
N SER A 270 19.51 11.25 3.62
CA SER A 270 19.16 11.97 4.85
C SER A 270 19.08 11.03 6.06
N GLU A 271 18.43 9.87 5.89
CA GLU A 271 18.30 8.86 6.93
C GLU A 271 19.66 8.26 7.30
N LEU A 272 20.51 7.95 6.31
CA LEU A 272 21.85 7.43 6.54
C LEU A 272 22.76 8.44 7.26
N LEU A 273 22.68 9.72 6.89
CA LEU A 273 23.43 10.78 7.57
C LEU A 273 23.01 10.89 9.03
N ASN A 274 21.69 10.91 9.31
CA ASN A 274 21.19 10.95 10.68
C ASN A 274 21.66 9.72 11.48
N ILE A 275 21.55 8.51 10.93
CA ILE A 275 22.04 7.32 11.62
C ILE A 275 23.53 7.42 11.92
N SER A 276 24.34 7.92 10.98
CA SER A 276 25.78 8.09 11.18
C SER A 276 26.12 9.13 12.26
N LEU A 277 25.38 10.23 12.32
CA LEU A 277 25.63 11.32 13.28
C LEU A 277 25.16 10.96 14.70
N TYR A 278 24.04 10.24 14.80
CA TYR A 278 23.38 9.97 16.08
C TYR A 278 23.67 8.58 16.66
N ALA A 279 24.35 7.69 15.92
CA ALA A 279 24.67 6.32 16.34
C ALA A 279 25.37 6.21 17.70
N SER A 280 26.16 7.21 18.07
CA SER A 280 26.95 7.22 19.32
C SER A 280 26.25 7.91 20.48
N LEU A 281 25.03 8.42 20.28
CA LEU A 281 24.31 9.19 21.30
C LEU A 281 23.37 8.30 22.11
N PRO A 282 23.22 8.53 23.43
CA PRO A 282 22.28 7.79 24.28
C PRO A 282 20.82 7.85 23.79
N SER A 283 20.46 8.94 23.08
CA SER A 283 19.13 9.18 22.52
C SER A 283 18.95 8.66 21.09
N PHE A 284 19.84 7.78 20.59
CA PHE A 284 19.76 7.22 19.23
C PHE A 284 18.37 6.65 18.90
N PHE A 285 17.68 6.07 19.88
CA PHE A 285 16.34 5.53 19.70
C PHE A 285 15.27 6.61 19.45
N ASP A 286 15.37 7.75 20.11
CA ASP A 286 14.53 8.94 19.90
C ASP A 286 14.74 9.53 18.53
N VAL A 287 15.98 9.54 18.06
CA VAL A 287 16.31 9.95 16.70
C VAL A 287 15.68 9.00 15.67
N LEU A 288 15.82 7.67 15.84
CA LEU A 288 15.21 6.72 14.92
C LEU A 288 13.67 6.84 14.87
N GLN A 289 13.02 7.08 16.01
CA GLN A 289 11.57 7.30 16.03
C GLN A 289 11.19 8.60 15.32
N ALA A 290 11.89 9.70 15.58
CA ALA A 290 11.65 10.97 14.93
C ALA A 290 11.86 10.90 13.41
N VAL A 291 12.89 10.18 12.94
CA VAL A 291 13.15 9.92 11.52
C VAL A 291 12.02 9.07 10.92
N SER A 292 11.57 8.03 11.62
CA SER A 292 10.44 7.21 11.19
C SER A 292 9.16 8.03 11.03
N GLU A 293 8.78 8.83 12.03
CA GLU A 293 7.56 9.65 11.99
C GLU A 293 7.63 10.72 10.90
N ARG A 294 8.80 11.33 10.67
CA ARG A 294 9.01 12.25 9.55
C ARG A 294 8.84 11.53 8.21
N ALA A 295 9.46 10.36 8.04
CA ALA A 295 9.31 9.57 6.83
C ALA A 295 7.85 9.18 6.57
N LYS A 296 7.09 8.80 7.61
CA LYS A 296 5.64 8.51 7.52
C LYS A 296 4.86 9.71 7.01
N LYS A 297 5.13 10.90 7.55
CA LYS A 297 4.52 12.16 7.11
C LYS A 297 4.88 12.48 5.66
N ASP A 298 6.16 12.40 5.30
CA ASP A 298 6.64 12.65 3.94
C ASP A 298 6.00 11.69 2.92
N ILE A 299 5.80 10.42 3.29
CA ILE A 299 5.11 9.44 2.44
C ILE A 299 3.65 9.86 2.21
N ALA A 300 2.93 10.23 3.28
CA ALA A 300 1.54 10.66 3.17
C ALA A 300 1.40 11.91 2.29
N GLU A 301 2.26 12.91 2.49
CA GLU A 301 2.27 14.13 1.66
C GLU A 301 2.61 13.83 0.19
N ASN A 302 3.57 12.95 -0.07
CA ASN A 302 3.90 12.55 -1.44
C ASN A 302 2.74 11.83 -2.13
N ILE A 303 2.01 10.97 -1.41
CA ILE A 303 0.81 10.31 -1.96
C ILE A 303 -0.25 11.36 -2.29
N GLU A 304 -0.45 12.36 -1.44
CA GLU A 304 -1.42 13.43 -1.69
C GLU A 304 -1.03 14.30 -2.89
N ARG A 305 0.25 14.66 -3.03
CA ARG A 305 0.76 15.36 -4.22
C ARG A 305 0.54 14.56 -5.50
N LEU A 306 0.86 13.26 -5.47
CA LEU A 306 0.63 12.37 -6.61
C LEU A 306 -0.86 12.21 -6.92
N ALA A 307 -1.71 12.12 -5.91
CA ALA A 307 -3.15 12.11 -6.07
C ALA A 307 -3.65 13.40 -6.75
N GLY A 308 -3.10 14.55 -6.38
CA GLY A 308 -3.37 15.83 -7.03
C GLY A 308 -3.00 15.84 -8.52
N ILE A 309 -1.80 15.36 -8.87
CA ILE A 309 -1.34 15.27 -10.26
C ILE A 309 -2.24 14.32 -11.06
N LEU A 310 -2.55 13.13 -10.52
CA LEU A 310 -3.45 12.17 -11.16
C LEU A 310 -4.85 12.73 -11.36
N ARG A 311 -5.35 13.51 -10.40
CA ARG A 311 -6.64 14.21 -10.51
C ARG A 311 -6.61 15.19 -11.67
N SER A 312 -5.61 16.07 -11.74
CA SER A 312 -5.46 17.03 -12.83
C SER A 312 -5.34 16.36 -14.19
N LEU A 313 -4.55 15.28 -14.29
CA LEU A 313 -4.41 14.52 -15.53
C LEU A 313 -5.73 13.86 -15.94
N ALA A 314 -6.47 13.28 -14.99
CA ALA A 314 -7.78 12.68 -15.27
C ALA A 314 -8.79 13.73 -15.75
N THR A 315 -8.81 14.91 -15.14
CA THR A 315 -9.63 16.04 -15.59
C THR A 315 -9.23 16.49 -17.00
N LEU A 316 -7.92 16.54 -17.30
CA LEU A 316 -7.42 16.87 -18.63
C LEU A 316 -7.84 15.82 -19.67
N VAL A 317 -7.76 14.54 -19.33
CA VAL A 317 -8.21 13.44 -20.21
C VAL A 317 -9.71 13.54 -20.48
N LEU A 318 -10.52 13.83 -19.46
CA LEU A 318 -11.96 14.02 -19.65
C LEU A 318 -12.25 15.26 -20.52
N GLY A 319 -11.59 16.39 -20.27
CA GLY A 319 -11.72 17.59 -21.11
C GLY A 319 -11.29 17.32 -22.56
N GLY A 320 -10.18 16.61 -22.76
CA GLY A 320 -9.71 16.17 -24.06
C GLY A 320 -10.70 15.23 -24.76
N CYS A 321 -11.33 14.31 -24.01
CA CYS A 321 -12.40 13.45 -24.52
C CYS A 321 -13.59 14.27 -25.02
N VAL A 322 -14.02 15.28 -24.27
CA VAL A 322 -15.13 16.17 -24.69
C VAL A 322 -14.74 16.92 -25.96
N VAL A 323 -13.57 17.57 -25.98
CA VAL A 323 -13.06 18.27 -27.18
C VAL A 323 -12.98 17.35 -28.38
N TRP A 324 -12.52 16.11 -28.19
CA TRP A 324 -12.41 15.14 -29.26
C TRP A 324 -13.78 14.74 -29.84
N VAL A 325 -14.77 14.47 -28.99
CA VAL A 325 -16.14 14.15 -29.43
C VAL A 325 -16.76 15.33 -30.18
N PHE A 326 -16.70 16.54 -29.63
CA PHE A 326 -17.25 17.73 -30.28
C PHE A 326 -16.53 18.07 -31.59
N GLY A 327 -15.20 17.96 -31.61
CA GLY A 327 -14.40 18.16 -32.82
C GLY A 327 -14.74 17.16 -33.91
N ALA A 328 -14.95 15.89 -33.54
CA ALA A 328 -15.37 14.85 -34.48
C ALA A 328 -16.77 15.12 -35.06
N LEU A 329 -17.72 15.59 -34.24
CA LEU A 329 -19.06 15.95 -34.70
C LEU A 329 -19.04 17.19 -35.61
N TYR A 330 -18.29 18.23 -35.22
CA TYR A 330 -18.16 19.45 -36.01
C TYR A 330 -17.52 19.17 -37.37
N ALA A 331 -16.39 18.44 -37.39
CA ALA A 331 -15.72 18.07 -38.62
C ALA A 331 -16.62 17.23 -39.54
N LEU A 332 -17.41 16.31 -38.94
CA LEU A 332 -18.36 15.52 -39.70
C LEU A 332 -19.47 16.40 -40.29
N SER A 333 -20.05 17.31 -39.49
CA SER A 333 -21.07 18.26 -39.95
C SER A 333 -20.59 19.16 -41.08
N ASP A 334 -19.34 19.64 -40.99
CA ASP A 334 -18.72 20.47 -42.02
C ASP A 334 -18.47 19.68 -43.32
N ALA A 335 -18.06 18.41 -43.22
CA ALA A 335 -17.94 17.54 -44.39
C ALA A 335 -19.31 17.31 -45.07
N ILE A 336 -20.39 17.21 -44.30
CA ILE A 336 -21.76 17.08 -44.84
C ILE A 336 -22.19 18.37 -45.54
N SER A 337 -21.98 19.53 -44.91
CA SER A 337 -22.40 20.82 -45.46
C SER A 337 -21.71 21.12 -46.79
N GLN A 338 -20.40 20.87 -46.87
CA GLN A 338 -19.64 21.03 -48.12
C GLN A 338 -20.19 20.13 -49.22
N MET A 339 -20.49 18.85 -48.95
CA MET A 339 -21.10 17.95 -49.95
C MET A 339 -22.50 18.39 -50.38
N SER A 340 -23.31 18.95 -49.47
CA SER A 340 -24.64 19.46 -49.80
C SER A 340 -24.62 20.73 -50.66
N SER A 341 -23.53 21.50 -50.62
CA SER A 341 -23.37 22.71 -51.43
C SER A 341 -22.96 22.43 -52.89
N PHE A 342 -22.64 21.18 -53.24
CA PHE A 342 -22.24 20.75 -54.59
C PHE A 342 -23.37 20.08 -55.40
N TYR A 343 -24.58 19.96 -54.82
CA TYR A 343 -25.79 19.45 -55.47
C TYR A 343 -26.87 20.52 -55.53
#